data_AF-A0A1G0K116-F1
#
_entry.id   AF-A0A1G0K116-F1
#
_cell.length_a   1.000
_cell.length_b   1.000
_cell.length_c   1.000
_cell.angle_alpha   90.00
_cell.angle_beta   90.00
_cell.angle_gamma   90.00
#
_symmetry.space_group_name_H-M   'P 1'
#
loop_
_entity.id
_entity.type
_entity.pdbx_description
1 polymer ?
#
loop_
_entity_poly.entity_id
_entity_poly.type
_entity_poly.pdbx_seq_one_letter_code
_entity_poly.pdbx_strand_id
1 'polypeptide(L)' 'MVSRPKRPRDTNQLAKLIVALSTGEAVEALPDAGKDPAAVLRGRSGGLKGGQARADALSARKRKQIAKKAASARWSKK' A
#
# COMPACT_ATOMS: atom_id res chain seq x y z
N MET A 1 -7.15 1.85 0.00
CA MET A 1 -5.98 2.45 -0.70
C MET A 1 -5.94 1.82 -2.07
N VAL A 2 -6.03 2.62 -3.13
CA VAL A 2 -5.83 2.12 -4.50
C VAL A 2 -4.41 1.60 -4.58
N SER A 3 -4.24 0.30 -4.85
CA SER A 3 -2.92 -0.31 -4.95
C SER A 3 -2.20 0.33 -6.12
N ARG A 4 -1.16 1.13 -5.89
CA ARG A 4 -0.44 1.74 -7.01
C ARG A 4 0.23 0.64 -7.85
N PRO A 5 0.06 0.63 -9.17
CA PRO A 5 0.74 -0.33 -10.03
C PRO A 5 2.25 -0.17 -9.86
N LYS A 6 2.97 -1.29 -9.77
CA LYS A 6 4.42 -1.28 -9.54
C LYS A 6 5.12 -0.70 -10.76
N ARG A 7 5.99 0.28 -10.54
CA ARG A 7 6.83 0.88 -11.58
C ARG A 7 8.23 0.28 -11.56
N PRO A 8 8.88 0.11 -12.72
CA PRO A 8 10.30 -0.21 -12.80
C PRO A 8 11.15 0.79 -12.01
N ARG A 9 12.23 0.31 -11.40
CA ARG A 9 13.20 1.17 -10.69
C ARG A 9 14.26 1.74 -11.62
N ASP A 10 14.56 1.04 -12.71
CA ASP A 10 15.49 1.48 -13.73
C ASP A 10 14.88 2.63 -14.56
N THR A 11 15.70 3.65 -14.83
CA THR A 11 15.26 4.89 -15.49
C THR A 11 14.88 4.66 -16.94
N ASN A 12 15.62 3.81 -17.67
CA ASN A 12 15.35 3.54 -19.08
C ASN A 12 14.06 2.72 -19.24
N GLN A 13 13.86 1.72 -18.39
CA GLN A 13 12.62 0.95 -18.33
C GLN A 13 11.42 1.84 -17.98
N LEU A 14 11.60 2.78 -17.05
CA LEU A 14 10.55 3.73 -16.70
C LEU A 14 10.22 4.67 -17.87
N ALA A 15 11.23 5.22 -18.54
CA ALA A 15 11.05 6.07 -19.71
C ALA A 15 10.28 5.34 -20.83
N LYS A 16 10.67 4.10 -21.13
CA LYS A 16 9.96 3.24 -22.09
C LYS A 16 8.49 3.03 -21.69
N LEU A 17 8.24 2.72 -20.42
CA LEU A 17 6.90 2.49 -19.90
C LEU A 17 6.03 3.76 -19.98
N ILE A 18 6.59 4.93 -19.71
CA ILE A 18 5.87 6.22 -19.84
C ILE A 18 5.45 6.44 -21.29
N VAL A 19 6.37 6.26 -22.24
CA VAL A 19 6.07 6.41 -23.67
C VAL A 19 4.96 5.44 -24.09
N ALA A 20 5.09 4.16 -23.78
CA ALA A 20 4.11 3.14 -24.14
C ALA A 20 2.71 3.42 -23.58
N LEU A 21 2.61 3.97 -22.36
CA LEU A 21 1.32 4.38 -21.79
C LEU A 21 0.74 5.62 -22.49
N SER A 22 1.59 6.59 -22.81
CA SER A 22 1.16 7.84 -23.46
C SER A 22 0.73 7.63 -24.91
N THR A 23 1.31 6.65 -25.60
CA THR A 23 0.95 6.28 -26.98
C THR A 23 -0.17 5.24 -27.05
N GLY A 24 -0.60 4.70 -25.90
CA GLY A 24 -1.64 3.67 -25.82
C GLY A 24 -1.18 2.25 -26.17
N GLU A 25 0.13 2.03 -26.37
CA GLU A 25 0.71 0.70 -26.59
C GLU A 25 0.64 -0.19 -25.33
N ALA A 26 0.56 0.43 -24.15
CA ALA A 26 0.37 -0.24 -22.87
C ALA A 26 -0.83 0.35 -22.12
N VAL A 27 -1.55 -0.51 -21.39
CA VAL A 27 -2.65 -0.10 -20.51
C VAL A 27 -2.25 -0.33 -19.06
N GLU A 28 -2.54 0.63 -18.19
CA GLU A 28 -2.33 0.48 -16.75
C GLU A 28 -3.18 -0.67 -16.20
N ALA A 29 -2.54 -1.58 -15.48
CA ALA A 29 -3.25 -2.61 -14.74
C ALA A 29 -4.08 -1.94 -13.63
N LEU A 30 -5.41 -2.00 -13.76
CA LEU A 30 -6.31 -1.54 -12.73
C LEU A 30 -6.11 -2.41 -11.47
N PRO A 31 -5.82 -1.83 -10.30
CA PRO A 31 -5.38 -2.61 -9.14
C PRO A 31 -6.50 -3.45 -8.50
N ASP A 32 -7.73 -3.14 -8.88
CA ASP A 32 -8.95 -3.81 -8.46
C ASP A 32 -9.64 -4.53 -9.64
N ALA A 33 -9.00 -4.60 -10.82
CA ALA A 33 -9.51 -5.42 -11.91
C ALA A 33 -9.63 -6.88 -11.47
N GLY A 34 -10.83 -7.45 -11.64
CA GLY A 34 -11.15 -8.81 -11.25
C GLY A 34 -11.63 -9.00 -9.81
N LYS A 35 -11.73 -7.95 -8.99
CA LYS A 35 -12.32 -8.03 -7.64
C LYS A 35 -13.81 -7.67 -7.68
N ASP A 36 -14.60 -8.34 -6.85
CA ASP A 36 -16.00 -7.94 -6.60
C ASP A 36 -16.04 -6.52 -5.96
N PRO A 37 -16.68 -5.53 -6.60
CA PRO A 37 -16.79 -4.17 -6.08
C PRO A 37 -17.42 -4.10 -4.69
N ALA A 38 -18.41 -4.95 -4.41
CA ALA A 38 -19.09 -4.98 -3.11
C ALA A 38 -18.14 -5.46 -2.01
N ALA A 39 -17.31 -6.46 -2.30
CA ALA A 39 -16.29 -6.96 -1.39
C ALA A 39 -15.20 -5.91 -1.11
N VAL A 40 -14.75 -5.16 -2.13
CA VAL A 40 -13.78 -4.08 -1.96
C VAL A 40 -14.31 -2.99 -1.03
N LEU A 41 -15.55 -2.56 -1.21
CA LEU A 41 -16.19 -1.55 -0.36
C LEU A 41 -16.34 -2.04 1.07
N ARG A 42 -16.75 -3.30 1.28
CA ARG A 42 -16.88 -3.91 2.60
C ARG A 42 -15.54 -4.05 3.33
N GLY A 43 -14.49 -4.47 2.63
CA GLY A 43 -13.14 -4.55 3.19
C GLY A 43 -12.62 -3.17 3.62
N ARG A 44 -12.87 -2.14 2.79
CA ARG A 44 -12.52 -0.75 3.13
C ARG A 44 -13.27 -0.26 4.38
N SER A 45 -14.58 -0.46 4.45
CA SER A 45 -15.38 0.01 5.59
C SER A 45 -14.97 -0.68 6.89
N GLY A 46 -14.69 -1.99 6.85
CA GLY A 46 -14.14 -2.74 7.98
C GLY A 46 -12.76 -2.24 8.41
N GLY A 47 -11.87 -1.96 7.46
CA GLY A 47 -10.52 -1.44 7.73
C GLY A 47 -10.50 -0.07 8.40
N LEU A 48 -11.40 0.83 7.97
CA LEU A 48 -11.55 2.17 8.58
C LEU A 48 -11.97 2.07 10.05
N LYS A 49 -12.98 1.24 10.34
CA LYS A 49 -13.45 1.01 11.72
C LYS A 49 -12.41 0.28 12.58
N GLY A 50 -11.86 -0.81 12.06
CA GLY A 50 -10.93 -1.67 12.80
C GLY A 50 -9.58 -1.00 13.06
N GLY A 51 -9.10 -0.16 12.13
CA GLY A 51 -7.86 0.61 12.30
C GLY A 51 -7.95 1.59 13.46
N GLN A 52 -9.04 2.36 13.54
CA GLN A 52 -9.30 3.29 14.62
C GLN A 52 -9.48 2.55 15.96
N ALA A 53 -10.34 1.53 16.00
CA ALA A 53 -10.55 0.73 17.21
C ALA A 53 -9.24 0.12 17.76
N ARG A 54 -8.36 -0.35 16.88
CA ARG A 54 -7.04 -0.87 17.27
C ARG A 54 -6.13 0.23 17.83
N ALA A 55 -6.16 1.43 17.25
CA ALA A 55 -5.38 2.56 17.74
C ALA A 55 -5.83 3.00 19.14
N ASP A 56 -7.13 3.07 19.35
CA ASP A 56 -7.74 3.49 20.63
C ASP A 56 -7.50 2.46 21.74
N ALA A 57 -7.52 1.16 21.40
CA ALA A 57 -7.22 0.09 22.36
C ALA A 57 -5.75 0.02 22.82
N LEU A 58 -4.83 0.77 22.19
CA LEU A 58 -3.40 0.73 22.53
C LEU A 58 -3.03 1.77 23.58
N SER A 59 -2.63 1.29 24.76
CA SER A 59 -2.03 2.15 25.80
C SER A 59 -0.72 2.80 25.34
N ALA A 60 -0.37 3.94 25.95
CA ALA A 60 0.87 4.65 25.66
C ALA A 60 2.12 3.76 25.79
N ARG A 61 2.13 2.86 26.79
CA ARG A 61 3.21 1.87 26.99
C ARG A 61 3.32 0.91 25.81
N LYS A 62 2.20 0.34 25.35
CA LYS A 62 2.18 -0.57 24.21
C LYS A 62 2.61 0.15 22.93
N ARG A 63 2.13 1.37 22.69
CA ARG A 63 2.59 2.20 21.55
C ARG A 63 4.10 2.41 21.56
N LYS A 64 4.69 2.75 22.71
CA LYS A 64 6.14 2.91 22.87
C LYS A 64 6.91 1.62 22.59
N GLN A 65 6.41 0.47 23.06
CA GLN A 65 7.03 -0.84 22.79
C GLN A 65 7.02 -1.19 21.30
N ILE A 66 5.88 -0.98 20.63
CA ILE A 66 5.74 -1.20 19.18
C ILE A 66 6.74 -0.31 18.41
N ALA A 67 6.82 0.98 18.77
CA ALA A 67 7.74 1.91 18.14
C ALA A 67 9.21 1.49 18.31
N LYS A 68 9.63 1.08 19.53
CA LYS A 68 10.98 0.57 19.79
C LYS A 68 11.28 -0.67 18.95
N LYS A 69 10.35 -1.64 18.90
CA LYS A 69 10.48 -2.85 18.09
C LYS A 69 10.62 -2.52 16.60
N ALA A 70 9.81 -1.59 16.09
CA ALA A 70 9.86 -1.15 14.69
C ALA A 70 11.19 -0.47 14.36
N ALA A 71 11.70 0.39 15.26
CA ALA A 71 13.01 1.01 15.10
C ALA A 71 14.12 -0.05 15.06
N SER A 72 14.17 -0.97 16.04
CA SER A 72 15.15 -2.06 16.05
C SER A 72 15.13 -2.87 14.76
N ALA A 73 13.95 -3.27 14.26
CA ALA A 73 13.85 -4.03 13.02
C ALA A 73 14.32 -3.25 11.77
N ARG A 74 14.11 -1.93 11.74
CA ARG A 74 14.58 -1.08 10.64
C ARG A 74 16.09 -0.90 10.66
N TRP A 75 16.68 -0.72 11.84
CA TRP A 75 18.09 -0.39 12.00
C TRP A 75 19.00 -1.61 12.19
N SER A 76 18.47 -2.79 12.54
CA SER A 76 19.25 -4.02 12.73
C SER A 76 19.73 -4.67 11.43
N LYS A 77 19.19 -4.24 10.27
CA LYS A 77 19.59 -4.72 8.94
C LYS A 77 20.52 -3.74 8.21
N LYS A 78 21.13 -2.82 8.96
CA LYS A 78 22.21 -1.99 8.44
C LYS A 78 23.54 -2.64 8.78
#